data_AF-A0A8S3EFI5-F1
#
_entry.id   AF-A0A8S3EFI5-F1
#
_cell.length_a   1.000
_cell.length_b   1.000
_cell.length_c   1.000
_cell.angle_alpha   90.00
_cell.angle_beta   90.00
_cell.angle_gamma   90.00
#
_symmetry.space_group_name_H-M   'P 1'
#
loop_
_entity.id
_entity.type
_entity.pdbx_description
1 polymer ?
#
loop_
_entity_poly.entity_id
_entity_poly.type
_entity_poly.pdbx_seq_one_letter_code
_entity_poly.pdbx_strand_id
1 'polypeptide(L)'
;RRDSHLSEKIFNRIQENFPELKNRLTSSSILLSNVYASTGDVEKSSNIKNKLYKLGLKKTIGLSWTAINGRLFKFRAHDQSHPQSSEIYAEAEKISNELIEHGHQYDSSWITRPLKQDETVASVLCGHSERLAIAWNFCR
;
A
#
# COMPACT_ATOMS: atom_id res chain seq x y z
N ARG A 1 -4.89 18.61 -0.41
CA ARG A 1 -5.86 18.22 -1.47
C ARG A 1 -5.06 17.54 -2.57
N ARG A 2 -5.46 16.35 -3.05
CA ARG A 2 -4.74 15.66 -4.12
C ARG A 2 -4.94 16.43 -5.43
N ASP A 3 -3.85 16.69 -6.15
CA ASP A 3 -3.84 17.47 -7.39
C ASP A 3 -3.29 16.60 -8.51
N SER A 4 -4.19 16.11 -9.35
CA SER A 4 -3.85 15.26 -10.49
C SER A 4 -3.05 16.02 -11.54
N HIS A 5 -3.30 17.32 -11.72
CA HIS A 5 -2.59 18.16 -12.69
C HIS A 5 -1.13 18.38 -12.28
N LEU A 6 -0.90 18.75 -11.02
CA LEU A 6 0.46 18.89 -10.49
C LEU A 6 1.21 17.55 -10.52
N SER A 7 0.54 16.45 -10.17
CA SER A 7 1.15 15.12 -10.19
C SER A 7 1.56 14.70 -11.60
N GLU A 8 0.72 14.95 -12.60
CA GLU A 8 1.01 14.72 -14.02
C GLU A 8 2.17 15.59 -14.50
N LYS A 9 2.20 16.88 -14.13
CA LYS A 9 3.30 17.80 -14.46
C LYS A 9 4.64 17.35 -13.88
N ILE A 10 4.66 16.89 -12.63
CA ILE A 10 5.87 16.35 -11.99
C ILE A 10 6.30 15.06 -12.69
N PHE A 11 5.36 14.16 -12.97
CA PHE A 11 5.64 12.90 -13.65
C PHE A 11 6.27 13.14 -15.04
N ASN A 12 5.71 14.06 -15.83
CA ASN A 12 6.22 14.41 -17.15
C ASN A 12 7.63 15.04 -17.06
N ARG A 13 7.86 15.97 -16.11
CA ARG A 13 9.19 16.55 -15.89
C ARG A 13 10.25 15.51 -15.53
N ILE A 14 9.90 14.49 -14.75
CA ILE A 14 10.82 13.39 -14.44
C ILE A 14 11.18 12.63 -15.73
N GLN A 15 10.22 12.38 -16.61
CA GLN A 15 10.47 11.70 -17.88
C GLN A 15 11.32 12.53 -18.85
N GLU A 16 11.13 13.85 -18.86
CA GLU A 16 11.89 14.79 -19.70
C GLU A 16 13.33 14.94 -19.22
N ASN A 17 13.53 15.12 -17.92
CA ASN A 17 14.87 15.36 -17.35
C ASN A 17 15.69 14.08 -17.15
N PHE A 18 15.03 12.93 -17.02
CA PHE A 18 15.67 11.63 -16.74
C PHE A 18 15.14 10.54 -17.71
N PRO A 19 15.37 10.68 -19.02
CA PRO A 19 14.84 9.75 -20.03
C PRO A 19 15.33 8.31 -19.85
N GLU A 20 16.50 8.11 -19.25
CA GLU A 20 17.05 6.81 -18.89
C GLU A 20 16.20 6.06 -17.86
N LEU A 21 15.39 6.77 -17.07
CA LEU A 21 14.50 6.20 -16.08
C LEU A 21 13.15 5.75 -16.67
N LYS A 22 12.86 6.01 -17.96
CA LYS A 22 11.53 5.76 -18.57
C LYS A 22 10.96 4.36 -18.30
N ASN A 23 11.80 3.32 -18.30
CA ASN A 23 11.40 1.93 -18.00
C ASN A 23 11.41 1.59 -16.50
N ARG A 24 11.97 2.45 -15.65
CA ARG A 24 12.13 2.27 -14.19
C ARG A 24 11.10 3.05 -13.36
N LEU A 25 10.21 3.81 -14.00
CA LEU A 25 9.18 4.61 -13.33
C LEU A 25 7.91 3.85 -12.98
N THR A 26 7.94 2.51 -12.89
CA THR A 26 6.74 1.70 -12.59
C THR A 26 6.04 2.15 -11.30
N SER A 27 6.81 2.39 -10.23
CA SER A 27 6.24 2.87 -8.96
C SER A 27 5.63 4.27 -9.11
N SER A 28 6.28 5.18 -9.85
CA SER A 28 5.76 6.53 -10.12
C SER A 28 4.49 6.50 -10.98
N SER A 29 4.41 5.59 -11.96
CA SER A 29 3.20 5.36 -12.74
C SER A 29 2.05 4.82 -11.89
N ILE A 30 2.32 3.87 -10.99
CA ILE A 30 1.32 3.40 -10.02
C ILE A 30 0.86 4.55 -9.12
N LEU A 31 1.78 5.40 -8.64
CA LEU A 31 1.43 6.55 -7.83
C LEU A 31 0.53 7.54 -8.58
N LEU A 32 0.87 7.88 -9.83
CA LEU A 32 0.04 8.75 -10.68
C LEU A 32 -1.34 8.14 -10.93
N SER A 33 -1.41 6.83 -11.17
CA SER A 33 -2.67 6.09 -11.31
C SER A 33 -3.53 6.15 -10.04
N ASN A 34 -2.91 6.08 -8.85
CA ASN A 34 -3.62 6.22 -7.58
C ASN A 34 -4.12 7.65 -7.36
N VAL A 35 -3.35 8.67 -7.77
CA VAL A 35 -3.80 10.07 -7.73
C VAL A 35 -5.03 10.24 -8.63
N TYR A 36 -5.01 9.76 -9.88
CA TYR A 36 -6.16 9.84 -10.76
C TYR A 36 -7.40 9.16 -10.17
N ALA A 37 -7.27 7.93 -9.66
CA ALA A 37 -8.38 7.24 -9.00
C ALA A 37 -8.94 8.06 -7.83
N SER A 38 -8.05 8.63 -7.02
CA SER A 38 -8.44 9.41 -5.84
C SER A 38 -9.11 10.75 -6.15
N THR A 39 -8.90 11.29 -7.35
CA THR A 39 -9.55 12.51 -7.85
C THR A 39 -10.78 12.19 -8.73
N GLY A 40 -11.19 10.92 -8.81
CA GLY A 40 -12.36 10.48 -9.57
C GLY A 40 -12.10 10.14 -11.04
N ASP A 41 -10.86 10.27 -11.53
CA ASP A 41 -10.47 9.94 -12.91
C ASP A 41 -10.10 8.46 -13.03
N VAL A 42 -11.14 7.61 -12.96
CA VAL A 42 -11.00 6.15 -12.99
C VAL A 42 -10.47 5.66 -14.35
N GLU A 43 -10.74 6.39 -15.42
CA GLU A 43 -10.30 6.04 -16.77
C GLU A 43 -8.78 6.19 -16.91
N LYS A 44 -8.21 7.36 -16.57
CA LYS A 44 -6.75 7.54 -16.59
C LYS A 44 -6.04 6.58 -15.64
N SER A 45 -6.62 6.33 -14.46
CA SER A 45 -6.10 5.33 -13.53
C SER A 45 -5.98 3.96 -14.18
N SER A 46 -7.06 3.50 -14.84
CA SER A 46 -7.14 2.20 -15.51
C SER A 46 -6.21 2.10 -16.71
N ASN A 47 -6.10 3.17 -17.50
CA ASN A 47 -5.20 3.23 -18.66
C ASN A 47 -3.73 3.03 -18.26
N ILE A 48 -3.28 3.66 -17.18
CA ILE A 48 -1.93 3.44 -16.67
C ILE A 48 -1.74 1.99 -16.21
N LYS A 49 -2.68 1.43 -15.44
CA LYS A 49 -2.60 0.05 -14.94
C LYS A 49 -2.55 -0.96 -16.09
N ASN A 50 -3.39 -0.78 -17.10
CA ASN A 50 -3.42 -1.63 -18.30
C ASN A 50 -2.11 -1.55 -19.10
N LYS A 51 -1.52 -0.36 -19.21
CA LYS A 51 -0.22 -0.17 -19.87
C LYS A 51 0.89 -0.92 -19.13
N LEU A 52 0.96 -0.79 -17.80
CA LEU A 52 1.94 -1.52 -16.99
C LEU A 52 1.74 -3.03 -17.09
N TYR A 53 0.49 -3.51 -17.07
CA TYR A 53 0.15 -4.92 -17.24
C TYR A 53 0.62 -5.47 -18.60
N LYS A 54 0.32 -4.77 -19.70
CA LYS A 54 0.75 -5.18 -21.06
C LYS A 54 2.27 -5.24 -21.21
N LEU A 55 2.99 -4.41 -20.48
CA LEU A 55 4.46 -4.39 -20.45
C LEU A 55 5.07 -5.41 -19.46
N GLY A 56 4.24 -6.16 -18.72
CA GLY A 56 4.71 -7.07 -17.67
C GLY A 56 5.36 -6.36 -16.48
N LEU A 57 5.20 -5.05 -16.35
CA LEU A 57 5.84 -4.23 -15.32
C LEU A 57 5.03 -4.30 -14.02
N LYS A 58 5.70 -4.71 -12.94
CA LYS A 58 5.14 -4.75 -11.59
C LYS A 58 5.92 -3.81 -10.69
N LYS A 59 5.22 -3.14 -9.77
CA LYS A 59 5.91 -2.36 -8.73
C LYS A 59 6.80 -3.29 -7.89
N THR A 60 7.96 -2.78 -7.49
CA THR A 60 8.71 -3.41 -6.40
C THR A 60 7.84 -3.38 -5.15
N ILE A 61 7.74 -4.52 -4.48
CA ILE A 61 6.94 -4.66 -3.26
C ILE A 61 7.74 -4.08 -2.09
N GLY A 62 7.12 -3.17 -1.32
CA GLY A 62 7.67 -2.73 -0.05
C GLY A 62 7.63 -3.84 0.99
N LEU A 63 8.65 -3.87 1.84
CA LEU A 63 8.75 -4.81 2.96
C LEU A 63 9.04 -4.03 4.23
N SER A 64 8.43 -4.48 5.32
CA SER A 64 8.84 -4.10 6.68
C SER A 64 9.51 -5.29 7.34
N TRP A 65 10.29 -5.04 8.39
CA TRP A 65 10.92 -6.12 9.14
C TRP A 65 11.01 -5.79 10.62
N THR A 66 11.08 -6.83 11.45
CA THR A 66 11.45 -6.73 12.87
C THR A 66 12.53 -7.76 13.19
N ALA A 67 13.31 -7.50 14.23
CA ALA A 67 14.35 -8.38 14.73
C ALA A 67 14.01 -8.82 16.16
N ILE A 68 13.79 -10.12 16.36
CA ILE A 68 13.44 -10.70 17.66
C ILE A 68 14.46 -11.78 17.97
N ASN A 69 15.12 -11.70 19.13
CA ASN A 69 16.17 -12.64 19.55
C ASN A 69 17.25 -12.87 18.48
N GLY A 70 17.69 -11.80 17.82
CA GLY A 70 18.71 -11.84 16.76
C GLY A 70 18.23 -12.40 15.41
N ARG A 71 16.96 -12.78 15.27
CA ARG A 71 16.38 -13.27 14.02
C ARG A 71 15.55 -12.19 13.34
N LEU A 72 15.78 -12.01 12.04
CA LEU A 72 15.04 -11.08 11.20
C LEU A 72 13.76 -11.73 10.63
N PHE A 73 12.64 -11.05 10.79
CA PHE A 73 11.34 -11.44 10.22
C PHE A 73 10.87 -10.35 9.26
N LYS A 74 10.50 -10.73 8.04
CA LYS A 74 10.11 -9.81 6.97
C LYS A 74 8.62 -9.95 6.69
N PHE A 75 7.97 -8.83 6.48
CA PHE A 75 6.54 -8.73 6.25
C PHE A 75 6.28 -7.97 4.97
N ARG A 76 5.36 -8.51 4.18
CA ARG A 76 4.81 -7.89 2.98
C ARG A 76 3.36 -7.57 3.25
N ALA A 77 2.88 -6.45 2.72
CA ALA A 77 1.48 -6.07 2.88
C ALA A 77 0.56 -7.16 2.30
N HIS A 78 -0.47 -7.53 3.08
CA HIS A 78 -1.49 -8.53 2.75
C HIS A 78 -0.94 -9.94 2.51
N ASP A 79 0.28 -10.24 2.97
CA ASP A 79 0.87 -11.58 2.87
C ASP A 79 0.33 -12.49 3.96
N GLN A 80 -0.17 -13.66 3.56
CA GLN A 80 -0.69 -14.70 4.45
C GLN A 80 0.08 -16.02 4.34
N SER A 81 1.20 -16.05 3.59
CA SER A 81 2.03 -17.24 3.43
C SER A 81 2.80 -17.67 4.69
N HIS A 82 2.87 -16.77 5.69
CA HIS A 82 3.47 -17.09 6.98
C HIS A 82 2.61 -18.14 7.72
N PRO A 83 3.18 -19.21 8.30
CA PRO A 83 2.40 -20.24 9.00
C PRO A 83 1.54 -19.71 10.17
N GLN A 84 1.97 -18.62 10.80
CA GLN A 84 1.25 -17.93 11.88
C GLN A 84 0.54 -16.66 11.39
N SER A 85 0.23 -16.57 10.10
CA SER A 85 -0.44 -15.37 9.55
C SER A 85 -1.74 -15.06 10.29
N SER A 86 -2.58 -16.07 10.57
CA SER A 86 -3.83 -15.86 11.32
C SER A 86 -3.61 -15.21 12.69
N GLU A 87 -2.58 -15.63 13.43
CA GLU A 87 -2.22 -15.07 14.74
C GLU A 87 -1.73 -13.62 14.62
N ILE A 88 -0.86 -13.35 13.65
CA ILE A 88 -0.32 -12.00 13.41
C ILE A 88 -1.44 -11.02 13.05
N TYR A 89 -2.38 -11.44 12.20
CA TYR A 89 -3.49 -10.57 11.79
C TYR A 89 -4.48 -10.33 12.93
N ALA A 90 -4.76 -11.35 13.76
CA ALA A 90 -5.60 -11.19 14.94
C ALA A 90 -4.98 -10.18 15.94
N GLU A 91 -3.67 -10.27 16.18
CA GLU A 91 -2.99 -9.31 17.06
C GLU A 91 -2.95 -7.90 16.44
N ALA A 92 -2.75 -7.78 15.12
CA ALA A 92 -2.81 -6.50 14.43
C ALA A 92 -4.21 -5.84 14.52
N GLU A 93 -5.28 -6.64 14.43
CA GLU A 93 -6.65 -6.17 14.59
C GLU A 93 -6.95 -5.75 16.04
N LYS A 94 -6.49 -6.53 17.01
CA LYS A 94 -6.59 -6.19 18.44
C LYS A 94 -5.91 -4.86 18.76
N ILE A 95 -4.64 -4.69 18.37
CA ILE A 95 -3.89 -3.42 18.55
C ILE A 95 -4.64 -2.27 17.87
N SER A 96 -5.17 -2.50 16.67
CA SER A 96 -5.99 -1.52 15.96
C SER A 96 -7.22 -1.08 16.76
N ASN A 97 -7.95 -2.04 17.34
CA ASN A 97 -9.16 -1.76 18.10
C ASN A 97 -8.83 -0.99 19.38
N GLU A 98 -7.78 -1.38 20.10
CA GLU A 98 -7.28 -0.65 21.28
C GLU A 98 -6.92 0.80 20.92
N LEU A 99 -6.24 1.03 19.79
CA LEU A 99 -5.92 2.38 19.34
C LEU A 99 -7.19 3.22 19.05
N ILE A 100 -8.21 2.61 18.43
CA ILE A 100 -9.49 3.28 18.16
C ILE A 100 -10.19 3.67 19.47
N GLU A 101 -10.21 2.79 20.46
CA GLU A 101 -10.75 3.07 21.80
C GLU A 101 -10.05 4.27 22.47
N HIS A 102 -8.76 4.48 22.18
CA HIS A 102 -7.97 5.62 22.65
C HIS A 102 -8.01 6.84 21.71
N GLY A 103 -8.94 6.88 20.74
CA GLY A 103 -9.20 8.04 19.89
C GLY A 103 -8.45 8.07 18.56
N HIS A 104 -7.74 7.00 18.18
CA HIS A 104 -7.17 6.90 16.84
C HIS A 104 -8.28 6.80 15.77
N GLN A 105 -8.16 7.62 14.72
CA GLN A 105 -9.04 7.57 13.56
C GLN A 105 -8.27 7.16 12.31
N TYR A 106 -8.85 6.24 11.56
CA TYR A 106 -8.28 5.83 10.29
C TYR A 106 -8.41 6.90 9.22
N ASP A 107 -7.31 7.19 8.52
CA ASP A 107 -7.36 7.90 7.25
C ASP A 107 -7.74 6.93 6.12
N SER A 108 -9.05 6.72 5.96
CA SER A 108 -9.61 5.87 4.89
C SER A 108 -9.48 6.49 3.50
N SER A 109 -9.02 7.75 3.39
CA SER A 109 -8.94 8.44 2.09
C SER A 109 -7.96 7.75 1.12
N TRP A 110 -7.04 6.92 1.61
CA TRP A 110 -6.06 6.18 0.82
C TRP A 110 -6.55 4.83 0.30
N ILE A 111 -7.76 4.44 0.68
CA ILE A 111 -8.40 3.25 0.12
C ILE A 111 -8.96 3.65 -1.25
N THR A 112 -8.17 3.44 -2.30
CA THR A 112 -8.48 3.88 -3.67
C THR A 112 -9.51 3.00 -4.39
N ARG A 113 -10.23 2.14 -3.66
CA ARG A 113 -11.28 1.28 -4.18
C ARG A 113 -12.41 1.17 -3.15
N PRO A 114 -13.65 0.89 -3.57
CA PRO A 114 -14.70 0.49 -2.65
C PRO A 114 -14.25 -0.73 -1.82
N LEU A 115 -14.64 -0.73 -0.54
CA LEU A 115 -14.52 -1.91 0.33
C LEU A 115 -15.53 -2.97 -0.13
N LYS A 116 -15.15 -4.24 0.01
CA LYS A 116 -16.09 -5.35 -0.15
C LYS A 116 -17.02 -5.43 1.07
N GLN A 117 -18.10 -6.19 0.95
CA GLN A 117 -19.10 -6.34 2.00
C GLN A 117 -18.54 -6.93 3.30
N ASP A 118 -17.49 -7.75 3.20
CA ASP A 118 -16.77 -8.40 4.29
C ASP A 118 -15.53 -7.62 4.77
N GLU A 119 -15.23 -6.46 4.18
CA GLU A 119 -14.07 -5.66 4.52
C GLU A 119 -14.43 -4.45 5.39
N THR A 120 -13.62 -4.20 6.42
CA THR A 120 -13.63 -2.98 7.20
C THR A 120 -12.41 -2.13 6.86
N VAL A 121 -12.43 -0.83 7.19
CA VAL A 121 -11.25 0.03 7.06
C VAL A 121 -10.08 -0.55 7.87
N ALA A 122 -10.35 -1.07 9.07
CA ALA A 122 -9.36 -1.74 9.90
C ALA A 122 -8.80 -2.99 9.21
N SER A 123 -9.63 -3.88 8.68
CA SER A 123 -9.16 -5.14 8.07
C SER A 123 -8.28 -4.90 6.83
N VAL A 124 -8.58 -3.85 6.05
CA VAL A 124 -7.75 -3.47 4.90
C VAL A 124 -6.43 -2.81 5.32
N LEU A 125 -6.47 -1.90 6.29
CA LEU A 125 -5.29 -1.14 6.72
C LEU A 125 -4.37 -1.94 7.66
N CYS A 126 -4.89 -2.87 8.45
CA CYS A 126 -4.10 -3.76 9.31
C CYS A 126 -3.23 -4.75 8.52
N GLY A 127 -3.57 -4.99 7.25
CA GLY A 127 -2.73 -5.77 6.34
C GLY A 127 -1.44 -5.05 5.90
N HIS A 128 -1.17 -3.82 6.31
CA HIS A 128 0.08 -3.13 5.96
C HIS A 128 1.30 -3.82 6.59
N SER A 129 2.39 -3.93 5.83
CA SER A 129 3.61 -4.63 6.24
C SER A 129 4.17 -4.16 7.58
N GLU A 130 4.10 -2.85 7.83
CA GLU A 130 4.59 -2.18 9.03
C GLU A 130 3.78 -2.64 10.25
N ARG A 131 2.46 -2.74 10.10
CA ARG A 131 1.55 -3.17 11.16
C ARG A 131 1.70 -4.64 11.48
N LEU A 132 1.85 -5.48 10.44
CA LEU A 132 2.15 -6.90 10.62
C LEU A 132 3.50 -7.12 11.32
N ALA A 133 4.51 -6.31 10.98
CA ALA A 133 5.81 -6.37 11.64
C ALA A 133 5.71 -5.96 13.12
N ILE A 134 4.93 -4.93 13.46
CA ILE A 134 4.67 -4.53 14.85
C ILE A 134 3.93 -5.64 15.59
N ALA A 135 2.81 -6.13 15.06
CA ALA A 135 1.98 -7.17 15.66
C ALA A 135 2.78 -8.44 15.97
N TRP A 136 3.71 -8.82 15.09
CA TRP A 136 4.58 -9.97 15.33
C TRP A 136 5.43 -9.85 16.60
N ASN A 137 5.80 -8.65 17.03
CA ASN A 137 6.51 -8.46 18.30
C ASN A 137 5.64 -8.73 19.52
N PHE A 138 4.31 -8.68 19.40
CA PHE A 138 3.38 -8.99 20.49
C PHE A 138 3.01 -10.47 20.53
N CYS A 139 3.13 -11.19 19.41
CA CYS A 139 2.96 -12.64 19.36
C CYS A 139 4.17 -13.42 19.94
N ARG A 140 5.26 -12.75 20.33
CA ARG A 140 6.57 -13.36 20.58
C ARG A 140 7.26 -12.86 21.83
#